data_AF-F6HJV2-F1
#
_entry.id   AF-F6HJV2-F1
#
_cell.length_a   1.000
_cell.length_b   1.000
_cell.length_c   1.000
_cell.angle_alpha   90.00
_cell.angle_beta   90.00
_cell.angle_gamma   90.00
#
_symmetry.space_group_name_H-M   'P 1'
#
loop_
_entity.id
_entity.type
_entity.pdbx_description
1 polymer ?
#
loop_
_entity_poly.entity_id
_entity_poly.type
_entity_poly.pdbx_seq_one_letter_code
_entity_poly.pdbx_strand_id
1 'polypeptide(L)'
;MGFALSHYCCFLCFIVLLPLLCKCEDTFTYSRATYYGSPDCLGTPTGACGFGEYGRSVNGGNVGAVSRLYRNGTGCGACYQ
;
A
#
# COMPACT_ATOMS: atom_id res chain seq x y z
N MET A 1 48.77 -11.11 18.37
CA MET A 1 48.19 -9.75 18.22
C MET A 1 47.32 -9.58 16.97
N GLY A 2 47.46 -10.42 15.92
CA GLY A 2 46.68 -10.28 14.67
C GLY A 2 45.22 -10.75 14.71
N PHE A 3 44.87 -11.73 15.56
CA PHE A 3 43.50 -12.31 15.59
C PHE A 3 42.43 -11.31 16.07
N ALA A 4 42.75 -10.45 17.03
CA ALA A 4 41.83 -9.41 17.51
C ALA A 4 41.57 -8.33 16.44
N LEU A 5 42.61 -7.91 15.73
CA LEU A 5 42.52 -6.87 14.69
C LEU A 5 41.62 -7.30 13.51
N SER A 6 41.67 -8.58 13.14
CA SER A 6 40.82 -9.17 12.10
C SER A 6 39.33 -9.18 12.49
N HIS A 7 39.03 -9.52 13.75
CA HIS A 7 37.65 -9.54 14.25
C HIS A 7 37.05 -8.13 14.34
N TYR A 8 37.84 -7.14 14.78
CA TYR A 8 37.44 -5.73 14.77
C TYR A 8 37.14 -5.21 13.37
N CYS A 9 38.00 -5.55 12.39
CA CYS A 9 37.80 -5.15 11.00
C CYS A 9 36.51 -5.76 10.42
N CYS A 10 36.24 -7.03 10.73
CA CYS A 10 35.02 -7.70 10.32
C CYS A 10 33.77 -7.05 10.93
N PHE A 11 33.81 -6.75 12.24
CA PHE A 11 32.71 -6.08 12.94
C PHE A 11 32.44 -4.67 12.39
N LEU A 12 33.49 -3.92 12.07
CA LEU A 12 33.42 -2.62 11.41
C LEU A 12 32.79 -2.73 10.00
N CYS A 13 33.20 -3.72 9.21
CA CYS A 13 32.57 -4.02 7.92
C CYS A 13 31.07 -4.33 8.08
N PHE A 14 30.68 -5.13 9.06
CA PHE A 14 29.27 -5.44 9.31
C PHE A 14 28.45 -4.20 9.67
N ILE A 15 28.95 -3.33 10.55
CA ILE A 15 28.27 -2.08 10.92
C ILE A 15 28.14 -1.13 9.72
N VAL A 16 29.17 -1.04 8.88
CA VAL A 16 29.16 -0.15 7.70
C VAL A 16 28.30 -0.71 6.56
N LEU A 17 28.16 -2.03 6.45
CA LEU A 17 27.39 -2.69 5.39
C LEU A 17 25.90 -2.87 5.72
N LEU A 18 25.52 -2.91 7.00
CA LEU A 18 24.13 -3.08 7.44
C LEU A 18 23.15 -2.02 6.88
N PRO A 19 23.50 -0.72 6.80
CA PRO A 19 22.62 0.32 6.26
C PRO A 19 22.28 0.16 4.78
N LEU A 20 23.10 -0.55 4.00
CA LEU A 20 22.81 -0.83 2.58
C LEU A 20 21.60 -1.76 2.40
N LEU A 21 21.29 -2.56 3.42
CA LEU A 21 20.15 -3.49 3.46
C LEU A 21 18.89 -2.84 4.04
N CYS A 22 19.02 -1.73 4.78
CA CYS A 22 17.89 -0.95 5.29
C CYS A 22 17.31 -0.07 4.17
N LYS A 23 16.53 -0.69 3.28
CA LYS A 23 15.70 0.01 2.31
C LYS A 23 14.32 0.22 2.94
N CYS A 24 14.00 1.45 3.31
CA CYS A 24 12.61 1.86 3.46
C CYS A 24 12.07 2.03 2.05
N GLU A 25 11.32 1.06 1.52
CA GLU A 25 10.58 1.25 0.27
C GLU A 25 9.36 2.14 0.52
N ASP A 26 9.59 3.44 0.66
CA ASP A 26 8.55 4.47 0.58
C ASP A 26 8.21 4.77 -0.90
N THR A 27 8.07 3.72 -1.71
CA THR A 27 7.81 3.86 -3.14
C THR A 27 6.30 3.87 -3.37
N PHE A 28 5.71 5.05 -3.43
CA PHE A 28 4.29 5.21 -3.78
C PHE A 28 4.12 5.49 -5.27
N THR A 29 3.08 4.90 -5.86
CA THR A 29 2.67 5.28 -7.23
C THR A 29 1.75 6.49 -7.14
N TYR A 30 2.16 7.62 -7.72
CA TYR A 30 1.32 8.82 -7.78
C TYR A 30 -0.02 8.50 -8.48
N SER A 31 -1.10 8.90 -7.84
CA SER A 31 -2.46 8.73 -8.35
C SER A 31 -3.26 10.02 -8.16
N ARG A 32 -4.42 10.10 -8.80
CA ARG A 32 -5.38 11.19 -8.60
C ARG A 32 -6.66 10.62 -8.03
N ALA A 33 -7.18 11.28 -7.01
CA ALA A 33 -8.45 10.94 -6.38
C ALA A 33 -9.45 12.09 -6.56
N THR A 34 -10.72 11.72 -6.69
CA THR A 34 -11.87 12.62 -6.58
C THR A 34 -12.96 11.89 -5.81
N TYR A 35 -13.94 12.62 -5.32
CA TYR A 35 -15.13 12.03 -4.71
C TYR A 35 -16.27 11.96 -5.73
N TYR A 36 -17.18 11.04 -5.50
CA TYR A 36 -18.45 10.89 -6.21
C TYR A 36 -19.45 10.23 -5.25
N GLY A 37 -20.75 10.38 -5.51
CA GLY A 37 -21.78 9.68 -4.76
C GLY A 37 -22.85 10.60 -4.18
N SER A 38 -23.44 10.13 -3.09
CA SER A 38 -24.63 10.68 -2.44
C SER A 38 -24.31 11.63 -1.28
N PRO A 39 -25.31 12.37 -0.75
CA PRO A 39 -25.11 13.38 0.30
C PRO A 39 -24.51 12.87 1.62
N ASP A 40 -24.59 11.57 1.88
CA ASP A 40 -23.99 10.89 3.04
C ASP A 40 -22.51 10.49 2.81
N CYS A 41 -21.92 10.85 1.66
CA CYS A 41 -20.51 10.64 1.32
C CYS A 41 -20.05 9.16 1.23
N LEU A 42 -20.99 8.21 1.12
CA LEU A 42 -20.70 6.76 1.06
C LEU A 42 -20.73 6.18 -0.37
N GLY A 43 -20.51 7.01 -1.40
CA GLY A 43 -20.55 6.56 -2.79
C GLY A 43 -21.97 6.23 -3.29
N THR A 44 -22.11 5.21 -4.14
CA THR A 44 -23.38 4.79 -4.75
C THR A 44 -23.76 3.36 -4.32
N PRO A 45 -25.06 3.02 -4.28
CA PRO A 45 -25.53 1.67 -3.89
C PRO A 45 -25.24 0.58 -4.91
N THR A 46 -24.81 0.96 -6.12
CA THR A 46 -24.41 0.03 -7.17
C THR A 46 -23.06 0.45 -7.76
N GLY A 47 -22.35 -0.52 -8.31
CA GLY A 47 -21.04 -0.34 -8.92
C GLY A 47 -20.60 -1.59 -9.68
N ALA A 48 -19.53 -1.46 -10.46
CA ALA A 48 -19.07 -2.51 -11.37
C ALA A 48 -18.59 -3.80 -10.68
N CYS A 49 -18.34 -3.76 -9.37
CA CYS A 49 -17.99 -4.93 -8.56
C CYS A 49 -19.21 -5.68 -7.98
N GLY A 50 -20.43 -5.15 -8.13
CA GLY A 50 -21.65 -5.85 -7.74
C GLY A 50 -21.90 -6.02 -6.23
N PHE A 51 -21.23 -5.25 -5.37
CA PHE A 51 -21.40 -5.37 -3.91
C PHE A 51 -22.74 -4.85 -3.35
N GLY A 52 -23.52 -4.12 -4.17
CA GLY A 52 -24.79 -3.54 -3.73
C GLY A 52 -24.64 -2.52 -2.59
N GLU A 53 -25.69 -2.34 -1.80
CA GLU A 53 -25.70 -1.42 -0.64
C GLU A 53 -24.61 -1.75 0.39
N TYR A 54 -24.27 -3.03 0.56
CA TYR A 54 -23.20 -3.46 1.46
C TYR A 54 -21.85 -2.81 1.10
N GLY A 55 -21.59 -2.60 -0.20
CA GLY A 55 -20.34 -2.01 -0.68
C GLY A 55 -20.11 -0.57 -0.23
N ARG A 56 -21.13 0.14 0.26
CA ARG A 56 -21.01 1.55 0.67
C ARG A 56 -20.48 1.73 2.08
N SER A 57 -20.79 0.78 2.97
CA SER A 57 -20.49 0.87 4.40
C SER A 57 -19.38 -0.07 4.84
N VAL A 58 -18.92 -0.97 3.96
CA VAL A 58 -17.80 -1.85 4.26
C VAL A 58 -16.55 -1.03 4.65
N ASN A 59 -15.80 -1.55 5.62
CA ASN A 59 -14.62 -0.89 6.20
C ASN A 59 -14.88 0.55 6.70
N GLY A 60 -16.09 0.81 7.20
CA GLY A 60 -16.47 2.13 7.72
C GLY A 60 -16.68 3.18 6.63
N GLY A 61 -16.96 2.76 5.40
CA GLY A 61 -17.15 3.66 4.25
C GLY A 61 -15.86 4.08 3.55
N ASN A 62 -14.72 3.50 3.92
CA ASN A 62 -13.44 3.70 3.23
C ASN A 62 -13.40 2.88 1.94
N VAL A 63 -14.26 3.25 1.00
CA VAL A 63 -14.44 2.59 -0.29
C VAL A 63 -14.26 3.59 -1.42
N GLY A 64 -13.69 3.13 -2.53
CA GLY A 64 -13.45 3.98 -3.68
C GLY A 64 -13.54 3.20 -4.99
N ALA A 65 -14.03 3.87 -6.03
CA ALA A 65 -13.87 3.39 -7.39
C ALA A 65 -12.44 3.66 -7.89
N VAL A 66 -11.95 2.74 -8.69
CA VAL A 66 -10.61 2.79 -9.28
C VAL A 66 -10.70 2.61 -10.80
N SER A 67 -9.75 3.20 -11.53
CA SER A 67 -9.68 3.06 -13.00
C SER A 67 -8.82 1.86 -13.41
N ARG A 68 -7.49 2.03 -13.44
CA ARG A 68 -6.54 0.99 -13.85
C ARG A 68 -6.49 -0.20 -12.90
N LEU A 69 -6.78 0.01 -11.62
CA LEU A 69 -6.78 -1.04 -10.61
C LEU A 69 -8.03 -1.93 -10.67
N TYR A 70 -9.09 -1.53 -11.39
CA TYR A 70 -10.30 -2.36 -11.55
C TYR A 70 -10.01 -3.67 -12.27
N ARG A 71 -9.12 -3.64 -13.28
CA ARG A 71 -8.64 -4.81 -14.04
C ARG A 71 -9.79 -5.75 -14.48
N ASN A 72 -10.82 -5.19 -15.13
CA ASN A 72 -12.01 -5.94 -15.56
C ASN A 72 -12.67 -6.74 -14.42
N GLY A 73 -12.66 -6.20 -13.20
CA GLY A 73 -13.26 -6.82 -12.03
C GLY A 73 -12.29 -7.65 -11.18
N THR A 74 -11.11 -8.05 -11.68
CA THR A 74 -10.17 -8.83 -10.87
C THR A 74 -9.58 -8.04 -9.70
N GLY A 75 -9.69 -6.71 -9.71
CA GLY A 75 -9.29 -5.85 -8.60
C GLY A 75 -10.40 -5.53 -7.59
N CYS A 76 -11.59 -6.10 -7.76
CA CYS A 76 -12.69 -5.87 -6.82
C CYS A 76 -12.35 -6.44 -5.43
N GLY A 77 -12.54 -5.63 -4.39
CA GLY A 77 -12.22 -6.00 -3.01
C GLY A 77 -10.75 -5.82 -2.60
N ALA A 78 -9.90 -5.29 -3.49
CA ALA A 78 -8.53 -4.93 -3.15
C ALA A 78 -8.47 -3.66 -2.27
N CYS A 79 -7.50 -3.62 -1.35
CA CYS A 79 -7.21 -2.48 -0.48
C CYS A 79 -5.86 -1.85 -0.82
N TYR A 80 -5.75 -0.52 -0.69
CA TYR A 80 -4.55 0.26 -1.01
C TYR A 80 -4.31 1.32 0.07
N GLN A 81 -3.08 1.83 0.16
CA GLN A 81 -2.63 2.90 1.04
C GLN A 81 -2.03 4.04 0.23
#